data_AF-A0A368GKB0-F1
#
_entry.id   AF-A0A368GKB0-F1
#
_cell.length_a   1.000
_cell.length_b   1.000
_cell.length_c   1.000
_cell.angle_alpha   90.00
_cell.angle_beta   90.00
_cell.angle_gamma   90.00
#
_symmetry.space_group_name_H-M   'P 1'
#
loop_
_entity.id
_entity.type
_entity.pdbx_description
1 polymer ?
#
loop_
_entity_poly.entity_id
_entity_poly.type
_entity_poly.pdbx_seq_one_letter_code
_entity_poly.pdbx_strand_id
1 'polypeptide(L)'
;MLTGMIMQSLDPNLEVGFFLHIPFQPPENFFTKYGTCGLPVLRGLLRFTKVGFQTHRDRAKYIELVQKHLKGVTVSHDKHWDIDTVTHEGWTCSLGVFPVSIKNDDFLKFVHMPETAEKAAAIRKKIMGENPPADGKFFFSVERFDYTKGIKEKLIAYRRYFQKYPNRIGKDVLYQVAVTNRRAVDTYRVYQDECLDLARTIVAGFRDPSRPEWKPLIFQTDGLPRPELVAAYMAMDVGIVTPKKDGMNLVC
;
A
#
# COMPACT_ATOMS: atom_id res chain seq x y z
N MET A 1 17.90 8.20 4.70
CA MET A 1 17.87 9.47 3.92
C MET A 1 19.13 10.31 4.12
N LEU A 2 19.72 10.38 5.34
CA LEU A 2 20.97 11.13 5.56
C LEU A 2 22.25 10.35 5.23
N THR A 3 22.13 9.05 4.91
CA THR A 3 23.28 8.16 4.68
C THR A 3 24.12 8.56 3.47
N GLY A 4 23.56 9.30 2.49
CA GLY A 4 24.34 9.82 1.36
C GLY A 4 25.51 10.70 1.83
N MET A 5 25.27 11.60 2.79
CA MET A 5 26.33 12.43 3.38
C MET A 5 27.41 11.59 4.06
N ILE A 6 27.00 10.53 4.77
CA ILE A 6 27.91 9.65 5.49
C ILE A 6 28.79 8.89 4.50
N MET A 7 28.20 8.30 3.46
CA MET A 7 28.94 7.53 2.45
C MET A 7 29.95 8.41 1.71
N GLN A 8 29.57 9.64 1.36
CA GLN A 8 30.48 10.59 0.70
C GLN A 8 31.62 11.06 1.61
N SER A 9 31.40 11.12 2.93
CA SER A 9 32.48 11.43 3.88
C SER A 9 33.49 10.29 4.04
N LEU A 10 33.11 9.06 3.67
CA LEU A 10 34.00 7.89 3.70
C LEU A 10 34.83 7.79 2.41
N ASP A 11 34.18 7.93 1.25
CA ASP A 11 34.87 7.99 -0.05
C ASP A 11 34.02 8.82 -1.04
N PRO A 12 34.56 9.96 -1.52
CA PRO A 12 33.85 10.85 -2.44
C PRO A 12 33.64 10.27 -3.85
N ASN A 13 34.31 9.16 -4.19
CA ASN A 13 34.20 8.54 -5.51
C ASN A 13 33.09 7.47 -5.58
N LEU A 14 32.41 7.19 -4.46
CA LEU A 14 31.35 6.19 -4.45
C LEU A 14 30.12 6.67 -5.22
N GLU A 15 29.70 5.85 -6.17
CA GLU A 15 28.39 5.98 -6.79
C GLU A 15 27.33 5.34 -5.87
N VAL A 16 26.49 6.18 -5.27
CA VAL A 16 25.48 5.72 -4.32
C VAL A 16 24.09 6.05 -4.83
N GLY A 17 23.26 5.02 -5.00
CA GLY A 17 21.85 5.14 -5.33
C GLY A 17 20.96 5.11 -4.08
N PHE A 18 19.88 5.87 -4.10
CA PHE A 18 18.79 5.78 -3.12
C PHE A 18 17.46 5.65 -3.85
N PHE A 19 16.56 4.81 -3.33
CA PHE A 19 15.21 4.68 -3.87
C PHE A 19 14.18 4.91 -2.76
N LEU A 20 13.23 5.83 -2.99
CA LEU A 20 12.18 6.13 -2.06
C LEU A 20 10.92 5.31 -2.36
N HIS A 21 10.68 4.27 -1.56
CA HIS A 21 9.52 3.39 -1.73
C HIS A 21 8.17 3.99 -1.32
N ILE A 22 8.18 5.04 -0.48
CA ILE A 22 6.97 5.70 0.02
C ILE A 22 6.72 7.03 -0.71
N PRO A 23 5.48 7.56 -0.76
CA PRO A 23 5.21 8.82 -1.44
C PRO A 23 5.96 9.99 -0.81
N PHE A 24 6.48 10.90 -1.64
CA PHE A 24 7.10 12.15 -1.21
C PHE A 24 6.13 13.31 -1.40
N GLN A 25 5.16 13.40 -0.48
CA GLN A 25 4.17 14.50 -0.46
C GLN A 25 4.01 14.99 0.97
N PRO A 26 4.97 15.76 1.52
CA PRO A 26 4.82 16.36 2.84
C PRO A 26 3.68 17.41 2.81
N PRO A 27 2.94 17.59 3.92
CA PRO A 27 1.93 18.65 4.01
C PRO A 27 2.59 20.04 3.96
N GLU A 28 1.82 21.07 3.61
CA GLU A 28 2.34 22.43 3.39
C GLU A 28 3.10 23.01 4.59
N ASN A 29 2.61 22.73 5.81
CA ASN A 29 3.23 23.18 7.05
C ASN A 29 4.40 22.30 7.53
N PHE A 30 4.79 21.26 6.79
CA PHE A 30 5.79 20.30 7.23
C PHE A 30 7.13 20.95 7.51
N PHE A 31 7.63 21.80 6.60
CA PHE A 31 8.94 22.45 6.77
C PHE A 31 8.92 23.61 7.76
N THR A 32 7.74 24.13 8.11
CA THR A 32 7.57 25.07 9.21
C THR A 32 7.60 24.33 10.56
N LYS A 33 6.89 23.21 10.67
CA LYS A 33 6.76 22.46 11.93
C LYS A 33 7.96 21.56 12.23
N TYR A 34 8.55 20.97 11.20
CA TYR A 34 9.61 19.96 11.28
C TYR A 34 10.86 20.36 10.51
N GLY A 35 11.10 21.66 10.30
CA GLY A 35 12.21 22.17 9.49
C GLY A 35 13.59 21.67 9.95
N THR A 36 13.77 21.49 11.26
CA THR A 36 15.00 20.94 11.86
C THR A 36 15.37 19.55 11.34
N CYS A 37 14.37 18.71 11.03
CA CYS A 37 14.59 17.38 10.48
C CYS A 37 14.37 17.34 8.96
N GLY A 38 13.43 18.11 8.44
CA GLY A 38 13.03 18.11 7.04
C GLY A 38 14.10 18.71 6.11
N LEU A 39 14.71 19.84 6.48
CA LEU A 39 15.71 20.49 5.65
C LEU A 39 16.98 19.64 5.48
N PRO A 40 17.53 19.00 6.54
CA PRO A 40 18.62 18.05 6.38
C PRO A 40 18.25 16.86 5.48
N VAL A 41 17.00 16.39 5.50
CA VAL A 41 16.56 15.29 4.62
C VAL A 41 16.58 15.71 3.15
N LEU A 42 16.10 16.91 2.81
CA LEU A 42 16.18 17.43 1.43
C LEU A 42 17.64 17.52 0.98
N ARG A 43 18.51 18.12 1.81
CA ARG A 43 19.94 18.23 1.47
C ARG A 43 20.60 16.84 1.36
N GLY A 44 20.29 15.93 2.28
CA GLY A 44 20.88 14.59 2.35
C GLY A 44 20.54 13.72 1.15
N LEU A 45 19.34 13.85 0.59
CA LEU A 45 18.95 13.16 -0.63
C LEU A 45 19.75 13.64 -1.86
N LEU A 46 20.15 14.93 -1.92
CA LEU A 46 21.05 15.45 -2.96
C LEU A 46 22.52 15.03 -2.81
N ARG A 47 22.85 14.17 -1.85
CA ARG A 47 24.20 13.62 -1.66
C ARG A 47 24.33 12.19 -2.17
N PHE A 48 23.27 11.65 -2.74
CA PHE A 48 23.32 10.43 -3.55
C PHE A 48 23.62 10.82 -5.00
N THR A 49 24.32 9.95 -5.73
CA THR A 49 24.54 10.09 -7.17
C THR A 49 23.22 9.96 -7.92
N LYS A 50 22.36 9.03 -7.48
CA LYS A 50 21.04 8.79 -8.07
C LYS A 50 19.97 8.67 -6.99
N VAL A 51 18.82 9.31 -7.20
CA VAL A 51 17.62 9.15 -6.36
C VAL A 51 16.43 8.74 -7.23
N GLY A 52 15.77 7.66 -6.86
CA GLY A 52 14.57 7.18 -7.53
C GLY A 52 13.30 7.40 -6.71
N PHE A 53 12.22 7.73 -7.41
CA PHE A 53 10.87 7.85 -6.86
C PHE A 53 9.90 6.88 -7.55
N GLN A 54 8.76 6.62 -6.91
CA GLN A 54 7.71 5.79 -7.51
C GLN A 54 6.92 6.52 -8.59
N THR A 55 6.76 7.84 -8.48
CA THR A 55 5.91 8.64 -9.38
C THR A 55 6.56 9.97 -9.77
N HIS A 56 6.19 10.48 -10.95
CA HIS A 56 6.56 11.83 -11.39
C HIS A 56 6.08 12.91 -10.42
N ARG A 57 4.92 12.71 -9.80
CA ARG A 57 4.36 13.64 -8.80
C ARG A 57 5.28 13.78 -7.58
N ASP A 58 5.87 12.68 -7.13
CA ASP A 58 6.80 12.69 -5.99
C ASP A 58 8.14 13.32 -6.34
N ARG A 59 8.69 13.00 -7.53
CA ARG A 59 9.90 13.64 -8.06
C ARG A 59 9.71 15.15 -8.19
N ALA A 60 8.63 15.59 -8.83
CA ALA A 60 8.32 17.00 -9.03
C ALA A 60 8.15 17.74 -7.70
N LYS A 61 7.42 17.15 -6.74
CA LYS A 61 7.25 17.74 -5.41
C LYS A 61 8.59 17.86 -4.67
N TYR A 62 9.48 16.88 -4.79
CA TYR A 62 10.81 16.96 -4.21
C TYR A 62 11.64 18.11 -4.81
N ILE A 63 11.66 18.25 -6.14
CA ILE A 63 12.36 19.33 -6.83
C ILE A 63 11.83 20.70 -6.40
N GLU A 64 10.50 20.87 -6.36
CA GLU A 64 9.84 22.10 -5.90
C GLU A 64 10.33 22.48 -4.48
N LEU A 65 10.35 21.51 -3.56
CA LEU A 65 10.76 21.75 -2.17
C LEU A 65 12.25 22.04 -2.04
N VAL A 66 13.09 21.39 -2.84
CA VAL A 66 14.52 21.66 -2.92
C VAL A 66 14.76 23.09 -3.41
N GLN A 67 14.13 23.51 -4.51
CA GLN A 67 14.27 24.87 -5.06
C GLN A 67 13.73 25.94 -4.10
N LYS A 68 12.66 25.63 -3.37
CA LYS A 68 12.05 26.55 -2.40
C LYS A 68 12.91 26.75 -1.15
N HIS A 69 13.54 25.69 -0.64
CA HIS A 69 14.18 25.72 0.68
C HIS A 69 15.71 25.73 0.67
N LEU A 70 16.34 25.32 -0.42
CA LEU A 70 17.79 25.32 -0.57
C LEU A 70 18.22 26.41 -1.56
N LYS A 71 19.25 27.17 -1.20
CA LYS A 71 19.80 28.25 -2.04
C LYS A 71 20.84 27.68 -3.02
N GLY A 72 20.97 28.29 -4.19
CA GLY A 72 22.00 27.91 -5.17
C GLY A 72 21.77 26.54 -5.82
N VAL A 73 20.53 26.07 -5.86
CA VAL A 73 20.15 24.86 -6.58
C VAL A 73 20.00 25.20 -8.06
N THR A 74 20.61 24.40 -8.92
CA THR A 74 20.32 24.37 -10.35
C THR A 74 19.66 23.05 -10.72
N VAL A 75 18.70 23.08 -11.65
CA VAL A 75 17.95 21.91 -12.11
C VAL A 75 17.94 21.92 -13.63
N SER A 76 18.30 20.80 -14.24
CA SER A 76 18.16 20.55 -15.68
C SER A 76 17.36 19.27 -15.90
N HIS A 77 16.51 19.27 -16.93
CA HIS A 77 15.68 18.12 -17.27
C HIS A 77 16.14 17.52 -18.60
N ASP A 78 16.50 16.24 -18.59
CA ASP A 78 16.75 15.46 -19.79
C ASP A 78 15.45 14.81 -20.25
N LYS A 79 14.92 15.29 -21.38
CA LYS A 79 13.67 14.78 -21.98
C LYS A 79 13.80 13.38 -22.57
N HIS A 80 14.99 12.98 -23.01
CA HIS A 80 15.20 11.69 -23.66
C HIS A 80 15.15 10.55 -22.64
N TRP A 81 15.77 10.77 -21.47
CA TRP A 81 15.81 9.79 -20.39
C TRP A 81 14.77 10.01 -19.30
N ASP A 82 14.04 11.13 -19.32
CA ASP A 82 13.13 11.58 -18.26
C ASP A 82 13.81 11.60 -16.88
N ILE A 83 14.96 12.27 -16.83
CA ILE A 83 15.79 12.42 -15.63
C ILE A 83 15.96 13.91 -15.32
N ASP A 84 15.73 14.28 -14.07
CA ASP A 84 16.07 15.62 -13.57
C ASP A 84 17.45 15.57 -12.91
N THR A 85 18.38 16.42 -13.35
CA THR A 85 19.70 16.56 -12.73
C THR A 85 19.69 17.80 -11.85
N VAL A 86 20.00 17.62 -10.57
CA VAL A 86 19.99 18.68 -9.56
C VAL A 86 21.40 18.89 -9.02
N THR A 87 21.93 20.10 -9.15
CA THR A 87 23.22 20.48 -8.59
C THR A 87 23.05 21.43 -7.41
N HIS A 88 23.71 21.11 -6.29
CA HIS A 88 23.66 21.90 -5.06
C HIS A 88 24.96 21.76 -4.26
N GLU A 89 25.62 22.89 -3.99
CA GLU A 89 26.93 22.97 -3.30
C GLU A 89 28.04 22.15 -4.00
N GLY A 90 28.07 22.19 -5.34
CA GLY A 90 29.06 21.45 -6.15
C GLY A 90 28.75 19.97 -6.36
N TRP A 91 27.68 19.44 -5.74
CA TRP A 91 27.24 18.05 -5.89
C TRP A 91 26.11 17.93 -6.89
N THR A 92 26.20 16.96 -7.79
CA THR A 92 25.18 16.68 -8.81
C THR A 92 24.51 15.35 -8.53
N CYS A 93 23.17 15.35 -8.51
CA CYS A 93 22.33 14.20 -8.25
C CYS A 93 21.32 14.02 -9.39
N SER A 94 21.22 12.82 -9.96
CA SER A 94 20.19 12.48 -10.93
C SER A 94 18.94 11.93 -10.25
N LEU A 95 17.78 12.50 -10.56
CA LEU A 95 16.48 12.12 -10.03
C LEU A 95 15.65 11.44 -11.12
N GLY A 96 15.20 10.23 -10.87
CA GLY A 96 14.39 9.46 -11.82
C GLY A 96 13.11 8.90 -11.20
N VAL A 97 12.23 8.41 -12.07
CA VAL A 97 11.00 7.72 -11.68
C VAL A 97 11.13 6.25 -12.10
N PHE A 98 11.12 5.35 -11.12
CA PHE A 98 11.26 3.92 -11.34
C PHE A 98 10.18 3.18 -10.56
N PRO A 99 8.95 3.07 -11.09
CA PRO A 99 7.86 2.40 -10.41
C PRO A 99 8.23 0.94 -10.16
N VAL A 100 8.28 0.54 -8.89
CA VAL A 100 8.63 -0.84 -8.54
C VAL A 100 7.52 -1.80 -8.98
N SER A 101 7.90 -3.01 -9.39
CA SER A 101 6.97 -4.07 -9.74
C SER A 101 7.33 -5.37 -9.03
N ILE A 102 6.43 -6.35 -9.11
CA ILE A 102 6.67 -7.70 -8.62
C ILE A 102 7.41 -8.54 -9.65
N LYS A 103 8.03 -9.63 -9.18
CA LYS A 103 8.52 -10.70 -10.06
C LYS A 103 7.37 -11.66 -10.36
N ASN A 104 6.70 -11.46 -11.49
CA ASN A 104 5.50 -12.20 -11.89
C ASN A 104 5.70 -13.73 -11.87
N ASP A 105 6.87 -14.21 -12.33
CA ASP A 105 7.17 -15.64 -12.40
C ASP A 105 7.05 -16.35 -11.05
N ASP A 106 7.35 -15.66 -9.95
CA ASP A 106 7.27 -16.27 -8.62
C ASP A 106 5.82 -16.48 -8.17
N PHE A 107 4.86 -15.72 -8.70
CA PHE A 107 3.42 -15.92 -8.48
C PHE A 107 2.84 -16.95 -9.46
N LEU A 108 3.22 -16.87 -10.74
CA LEU A 108 2.76 -17.80 -11.77
C LEU A 108 3.11 -19.25 -11.44
N LYS A 109 4.28 -19.50 -10.83
CA LYS A 109 4.64 -20.83 -10.33
C LYS A 109 3.58 -21.43 -9.41
N PHE A 110 3.01 -20.65 -8.48
CA PHE A 110 1.96 -21.13 -7.59
C PHE A 110 0.63 -21.31 -8.32
N VAL A 111 0.28 -20.39 -9.23
CA VAL A 111 -0.96 -20.49 -10.01
C VAL A 111 -1.03 -21.78 -10.80
N HIS A 112 0.10 -22.25 -11.33
CA HIS A 112 0.18 -23.49 -12.11
C HIS A 112 0.25 -24.78 -11.28
N MET A 113 0.33 -24.70 -9.94
CA MET A 113 0.34 -25.89 -9.08
C MET A 113 -1.09 -26.40 -8.86
N PRO A 114 -1.38 -27.69 -9.12
CA PRO A 114 -2.71 -28.28 -8.87
C PRO A 114 -3.19 -28.10 -7.44
N GLU A 115 -2.29 -28.26 -6.45
CA GLU A 115 -2.61 -28.06 -5.03
C GLU A 115 -3.12 -26.64 -4.73
N THR A 116 -2.67 -25.62 -5.49
CA THR A 116 -3.11 -24.24 -5.30
C THR A 116 -4.51 -24.02 -5.86
N ALA A 117 -4.86 -24.70 -6.95
CA ALA A 117 -6.23 -24.72 -7.48
C ALA A 117 -7.20 -25.41 -6.50
N GLU A 118 -6.79 -26.54 -5.91
CA GLU A 118 -7.56 -27.21 -4.85
C GLU A 118 -7.75 -26.31 -3.63
N LYS A 119 -6.68 -25.63 -3.20
CA LYS A 119 -6.75 -24.63 -2.11
C LYS A 119 -7.67 -23.47 -2.45
N ALA A 120 -7.66 -22.97 -3.69
CA ALA A 120 -8.53 -21.89 -4.11
C ALA A 120 -10.01 -22.31 -4.02
N ALA A 121 -10.34 -23.53 -4.47
CA ALA A 121 -11.69 -24.09 -4.33
C ALA A 121 -12.09 -24.26 -2.85
N ALA A 122 -11.17 -24.77 -2.02
CA ALA A 122 -11.39 -24.93 -0.58
C ALA A 122 -11.59 -23.59 0.14
N ILE A 123 -10.79 -22.56 -0.18
CA ILE A 123 -10.95 -21.20 0.34
C ILE A 123 -12.30 -20.65 -0.08
N ARG A 124 -12.69 -20.75 -1.37
CA ARG A 124 -13.99 -20.28 -1.84
C ARG A 124 -15.13 -20.95 -1.09
N LYS A 125 -15.10 -22.27 -0.94
CA LYS A 125 -16.10 -23.03 -0.16
C LYS A 125 -16.13 -22.60 1.31
N LYS A 126 -14.98 -22.39 1.94
CA LYS A 126 -14.87 -21.95 3.33
C LYS A 126 -15.46 -20.54 3.55
N ILE A 127 -15.19 -19.62 2.63
CA ILE A 127 -15.59 -18.20 2.74
C ILE A 127 -17.05 -18.00 2.34
N MET A 128 -17.49 -18.63 1.24
CA MET A 128 -18.84 -18.44 0.69
C MET A 128 -19.88 -19.43 1.25
N GLY A 129 -19.44 -20.51 1.90
CA GLY A 129 -20.26 -21.62 2.37
C GLY A 129 -20.31 -22.79 1.37
N GLU A 130 -20.93 -23.90 1.76
CA GLU A 130 -20.99 -25.11 0.91
C GLU A 130 -21.82 -24.91 -0.36
N ASN A 131 -22.95 -24.22 -0.24
CA ASN A 131 -23.89 -23.97 -1.33
C ASN A 131 -24.18 -22.46 -1.43
N PRO A 132 -23.22 -21.65 -1.91
CA PRO A 132 -23.45 -20.23 -2.06
C PRO A 132 -24.42 -19.94 -3.22
N PRO A 133 -25.20 -18.85 -3.15
CA PRO A 133 -26.02 -18.39 -4.27
C PRO A 133 -25.18 -18.24 -5.54
N ALA A 134 -25.77 -18.61 -6.70
CA ALA A 134 -25.07 -18.57 -7.98
C ALA A 134 -24.56 -17.17 -8.36
N ASP A 135 -25.25 -16.12 -7.90
CA ASP A 135 -24.88 -14.72 -8.12
C ASP A 135 -24.10 -14.09 -6.95
N GLY A 136 -23.68 -14.88 -5.96
CA GLY A 136 -22.85 -14.45 -4.84
C GLY A 136 -21.41 -14.15 -5.28
N LYS A 137 -20.83 -13.10 -4.71
CA LYS A 137 -19.49 -12.60 -5.03
C LYS A 137 -18.57 -12.67 -3.82
N PHE A 138 -17.41 -13.26 -4.07
CA PHE A 138 -16.30 -13.29 -3.12
C PHE A 138 -15.41 -12.06 -3.34
N PHE A 139 -15.48 -11.11 -2.43
CA PHE A 139 -14.57 -9.97 -2.37
C PHE A 139 -13.35 -10.33 -1.52
N PHE A 140 -12.16 -10.08 -2.03
CA PHE A 140 -10.92 -10.31 -1.29
C PHE A 140 -10.10 -9.02 -1.18
N SER A 141 -9.52 -8.82 0.00
CA SER A 141 -8.62 -7.72 0.27
C SER A 141 -7.54 -8.14 1.24
N VAL A 142 -6.31 -7.72 0.96
CA VAL A 142 -5.14 -8.00 1.80
C VAL A 142 -4.26 -6.77 1.89
N GLU A 143 -3.92 -6.37 3.11
CA GLU A 143 -2.97 -5.30 3.34
C GLU A 143 -2.37 -5.38 4.75
N ARG A 144 -1.36 -4.55 5.02
CA ARG A 144 -0.91 -4.30 6.40
C ARG A 144 -1.98 -3.49 7.12
N PHE A 145 -2.12 -3.70 8.43
CA PHE A 145 -3.11 -3.00 9.23
C PHE A 145 -2.70 -1.55 9.58
N ASP A 146 -2.67 -0.73 8.53
CA ASP A 146 -2.11 0.62 8.50
C ASP A 146 -3.15 1.63 8.01
N TYR A 147 -3.23 2.80 8.64
CA TYR A 147 -4.21 3.83 8.31
C TYR A 147 -4.08 4.39 6.88
N THR A 148 -2.92 4.22 6.26
CA THR A 148 -2.69 4.61 4.86
C THR A 148 -3.41 3.71 3.86
N LYS A 149 -3.77 2.48 4.25
CA LYS A 149 -4.39 1.47 3.38
C LYS A 149 -5.91 1.61 3.23
N GLY A 150 -6.53 2.49 4.02
CA GLY A 150 -7.94 2.83 3.83
C GLY A 150 -8.92 1.72 4.21
N ILE A 151 -8.54 0.81 5.12
CA ILE A 151 -9.38 -0.29 5.61
C ILE A 151 -10.68 0.24 6.23
N LYS A 152 -10.60 1.27 7.07
CA LYS A 152 -11.77 1.91 7.69
C LYS A 152 -12.77 2.39 6.64
N GLU A 153 -12.31 3.13 5.64
CA GLU A 153 -13.14 3.67 4.57
C GLU A 153 -13.79 2.56 3.74
N LYS A 154 -13.03 1.49 3.47
CA LYS A 154 -13.53 0.29 2.79
C LYS A 154 -14.63 -0.40 3.57
N LEU A 155 -14.45 -0.59 4.88
CA LEU A 155 -15.49 -1.17 5.75
C LEU A 155 -16.74 -0.28 5.81
N ILE A 156 -16.58 1.04 5.87
CA ILE A 156 -17.72 1.99 5.82
C ILE A 156 -18.46 1.85 4.48
N ALA A 157 -17.72 1.81 3.37
CA ALA A 157 -18.31 1.62 2.04
C ALA A 157 -19.02 0.26 1.93
N TYR A 158 -18.44 -0.81 2.49
CA TYR A 158 -19.01 -2.15 2.47
C TYR A 158 -20.28 -2.25 3.34
N ARG A 159 -20.34 -1.55 4.48
CA ARG A 159 -21.58 -1.40 5.23
C ARG A 159 -22.67 -0.71 4.41
N ARG A 160 -22.32 0.40 3.72
CA ARG A 160 -23.25 1.14 2.86
C ARG A 160 -23.70 0.33 1.65
N TYR A 161 -22.84 -0.56 1.14
CA TYR A 161 -23.15 -1.46 0.04
C TYR A 161 -24.38 -2.32 0.36
N PHE A 162 -24.43 -2.97 1.51
CA PHE A 162 -25.61 -3.77 1.91
C PHE A 162 -26.84 -2.92 2.26
N GLN A 163 -26.65 -1.71 2.78
CA GLN A 163 -27.76 -0.77 3.00
C GLN A 163 -28.41 -0.33 1.68
N LYS A 164 -27.58 -0.09 0.66
CA LYS A 164 -28.04 0.33 -0.67
C LYS A 164 -28.58 -0.84 -1.51
N TYR A 165 -28.02 -2.04 -1.33
CA TYR A 165 -28.40 -3.24 -2.06
C TYR A 165 -28.74 -4.39 -1.08
N PRO A 166 -29.90 -4.33 -0.39
CA PRO A 166 -30.30 -5.37 0.56
C PRO A 166 -30.42 -6.77 -0.07
N ASN A 167 -30.69 -6.85 -1.38
CA ASN A 167 -30.75 -8.10 -2.15
C ASN A 167 -29.41 -8.86 -2.24
N ARG A 168 -28.30 -8.26 -1.77
CA ARG A 168 -26.98 -8.88 -1.73
C ARG A 168 -26.67 -9.54 -0.38
N ILE A 169 -27.45 -9.24 0.66
CA ILE A 169 -27.37 -9.89 1.97
C ILE A 169 -27.63 -11.39 1.80
N GLY A 170 -26.84 -12.25 2.45
CA GLY A 170 -26.89 -13.70 2.27
C GLY A 170 -26.09 -14.23 1.08
N LYS A 171 -25.59 -13.35 0.21
CA LYS A 171 -24.90 -13.73 -1.03
C LYS A 171 -23.42 -13.39 -1.00
N ASP A 172 -23.10 -12.13 -0.73
CA ASP A 172 -21.75 -11.60 -0.90
C ASP A 172 -20.95 -11.67 0.38
N VAL A 173 -19.66 -11.92 0.26
CA VAL A 173 -18.75 -12.01 1.41
C VAL A 173 -17.46 -11.25 1.10
N LEU A 174 -17.05 -10.38 2.03
CA LEU A 174 -15.73 -9.79 2.04
C LEU A 174 -14.81 -10.58 2.96
N TYR A 175 -13.70 -11.10 2.42
CA TYR A 175 -12.58 -11.57 3.20
C TYR A 175 -11.50 -10.48 3.25
N GLN A 176 -11.34 -9.88 4.42
CA GLN A 176 -10.35 -8.85 4.68
C GLN A 176 -9.23 -9.44 5.55
N VAL A 177 -8.03 -9.52 4.98
CA VAL A 177 -6.80 -9.85 5.70
C VAL A 177 -6.05 -8.56 6.00
N ALA A 178 -5.87 -8.24 7.27
CA ALA A 178 -5.21 -7.03 7.74
C ALA A 178 -4.08 -7.39 8.71
N VAL A 179 -2.86 -7.55 8.20
CA VAL A 179 -1.73 -8.06 8.99
C VAL A 179 -1.35 -7.07 10.08
N THR A 180 -1.52 -7.46 11.34
CA THR A 180 -1.24 -6.61 12.51
C THR A 180 0.20 -6.15 12.51
N ASN A 181 0.40 -4.85 12.71
CA ASN A 181 1.72 -4.24 12.82
C ASN A 181 1.70 -3.08 13.82
N ARG A 182 2.88 -2.71 14.33
CA ARG A 182 3.15 -1.42 15.01
C ARG A 182 2.17 -1.02 16.13
N ARG A 183 1.62 -1.99 16.88
CA ARG A 183 0.66 -1.74 17.98
C ARG A 183 1.20 -0.89 19.13
N ALA A 184 2.52 -0.77 19.26
CA ALA A 184 3.14 0.14 20.23
C ALA A 184 2.92 1.63 19.89
N VAL A 185 2.49 1.96 18.68
CA VAL A 185 2.20 3.35 18.27
C VAL A 185 0.71 3.61 18.44
N ASP A 186 0.35 4.59 19.28
CA ASP A 186 -1.05 4.87 19.65
C ASP A 186 -1.98 5.07 18.45
N THR A 187 -1.53 5.80 17.43
CA THR A 187 -2.33 6.05 16.21
C THR A 187 -2.64 4.78 15.43
N TYR A 188 -1.75 3.79 15.45
CA TYR A 188 -2.01 2.48 14.86
C TYR A 188 -3.00 1.69 15.69
N ARG A 189 -2.82 1.66 17.02
CA ARG A 189 -3.72 0.95 17.94
C ARG A 189 -5.15 1.46 17.82
N VAL A 190 -5.37 2.77 17.94
CA VAL A 190 -6.71 3.39 17.84
C VAL A 190 -7.35 3.06 16.50
N TYR A 191 -6.62 3.23 15.39
CA TYR A 191 -7.15 2.92 14.06
C TYR A 191 -7.53 1.44 13.91
N GLN A 192 -6.71 0.54 14.45
CA GLN A 192 -6.96 -0.90 14.42
C GLN A 192 -8.21 -1.26 15.22
N ASP A 193 -8.35 -0.73 16.42
CA ASP A 193 -9.49 -0.99 17.30
C ASP A 193 -10.80 -0.48 16.66
N GLU A 194 -10.79 0.73 16.09
CA GLU A 194 -11.94 1.28 15.34
C GLU A 194 -12.34 0.39 14.14
N CYS A 195 -11.37 -0.14 13.40
CA CYS A 195 -11.65 -1.03 12.27
C CYS A 195 -12.24 -2.37 12.74
N LEU A 196 -11.73 -2.92 13.84
CA LEU A 196 -12.24 -4.16 14.43
C LEU A 196 -13.67 -3.98 14.98
N ASP A 197 -13.97 -2.85 15.63
CA ASP A 197 -15.32 -2.49 16.07
C ASP A 197 -16.29 -2.35 14.90
N LEU A 198 -15.85 -1.68 13.82
CA LEU A 198 -16.65 -1.55 12.62
C LEU A 198 -16.90 -2.91 11.95
N ALA A 199 -15.88 -3.77 11.88
CA ALA A 199 -16.02 -5.12 11.37
C ALA A 199 -17.04 -5.93 12.19
N ARG A 200 -16.95 -5.88 13.53
CA ARG A 200 -17.95 -6.49 14.44
C ARG A 200 -19.35 -5.95 14.19
N THR A 201 -19.49 -4.64 14.01
CA THR A 201 -20.77 -3.98 13.73
C THR A 201 -21.38 -4.44 12.40
N ILE A 202 -20.58 -4.56 11.34
CA ILE A 202 -21.02 -5.07 10.04
C ILE A 202 -21.48 -6.52 10.18
N VAL A 203 -20.67 -7.36 10.84
CA VAL A 203 -21.04 -8.75 11.06
C VAL A 203 -22.31 -8.81 11.89
N ALA A 204 -22.49 -8.05 12.98
CA ALA A 204 -23.71 -8.09 13.77
C ALA A 204 -24.96 -7.55 13.03
N GLY A 205 -24.78 -6.55 12.18
CA GLY A 205 -25.89 -5.80 11.56
C GLY A 205 -26.53 -6.45 10.34
N PHE A 206 -25.88 -7.41 9.68
CA PHE A 206 -26.45 -8.09 8.51
C PHE A 206 -26.51 -9.61 8.74
N ARG A 207 -27.72 -10.16 8.59
CA ARG A 207 -28.04 -11.58 8.73
C ARG A 207 -29.01 -11.98 7.64
N ASP A 208 -28.91 -13.22 7.20
CA ASP A 208 -29.90 -13.87 6.35
C ASP A 208 -30.51 -15.04 7.14
N PRO A 209 -31.82 -15.00 7.48
CA PRO A 209 -32.48 -16.10 8.18
C PRO A 209 -32.40 -17.44 7.46
N SER A 210 -32.30 -17.44 6.12
CA SER A 210 -32.17 -18.66 5.32
C SER A 210 -30.76 -19.25 5.32
N ARG A 211 -29.76 -18.46 5.76
CA ARG A 211 -28.34 -18.86 5.84
C ARG A 211 -27.73 -18.38 7.17
N PRO A 212 -28.06 -19.01 8.31
CA PRO A 212 -27.61 -18.56 9.63
C PRO A 212 -26.07 -18.53 9.80
N GLU A 213 -25.36 -19.37 9.05
CA GLU A 213 -23.90 -19.47 9.02
C GLU A 213 -23.22 -18.38 8.18
N TRP A 214 -23.97 -17.70 7.31
CA TRP A 214 -23.42 -16.65 6.45
C TRP A 214 -22.99 -15.43 7.27
N LYS A 215 -21.80 -14.93 6.94
CA LYS A 215 -21.26 -13.68 7.50
C LYS A 215 -20.92 -12.75 6.34
N PRO A 216 -21.32 -11.47 6.39
CA PRO A 216 -20.98 -10.51 5.33
C PRO A 216 -19.47 -10.27 5.25
N LEU A 217 -18.75 -10.43 6.37
CA LEU A 217 -17.36 -10.07 6.51
C LEU A 217 -16.62 -11.12 7.34
N ILE A 218 -15.49 -11.57 6.81
CA ILE A 218 -14.49 -12.35 7.53
C ILE A 218 -13.26 -11.45 7.66
N PHE A 219 -12.93 -11.06 8.88
CA PHE A 219 -11.80 -10.17 9.16
C PHE A 219 -10.71 -10.95 9.89
N GLN A 220 -9.55 -11.09 9.26
CA GLN A 220 -8.40 -11.84 9.78
C GLN A 220 -7.22 -10.91 9.98
N THR A 221 -6.55 -11.03 11.13
CA THR A 221 -5.40 -10.21 11.49
C THR A 221 -4.05 -10.88 11.26
N ASP A 222 -4.07 -12.18 11.00
CA ASP A 222 -2.89 -12.97 10.69
C ASP A 222 -2.62 -12.96 9.19
N GLY A 223 -1.35 -12.89 8.82
CA GLY A 223 -0.94 -12.98 7.42
C GLY A 223 -1.22 -14.35 6.82
N LEU A 224 -1.40 -14.37 5.50
CA LEU A 224 -1.49 -15.62 4.75
C LEU A 224 -0.10 -16.03 4.25
N PRO A 225 0.26 -17.32 4.36
CA PRO A 225 1.37 -17.89 3.61
C PRO A 225 1.23 -17.62 2.11
N ARG A 226 2.37 -17.53 1.40
CA ARG A 226 2.36 -17.20 -0.03
C ARG A 226 1.43 -18.09 -0.88
N PRO A 227 1.41 -19.42 -0.73
CA PRO A 227 0.50 -20.26 -1.52
C PRO A 227 -0.98 -20.00 -1.22
N GLU A 228 -1.33 -19.76 0.05
CA GLU A 228 -2.71 -19.43 0.46
C GLU A 228 -3.14 -18.07 -0.05
N LEU A 229 -2.22 -17.10 -0.06
CA LEU A 229 -2.47 -15.77 -0.64
C LEU A 229 -2.78 -15.87 -2.14
N VAL A 230 -1.99 -16.63 -2.89
CA VAL A 230 -2.23 -16.86 -4.33
C VAL A 230 -3.54 -17.61 -4.54
N ALA A 231 -3.82 -18.63 -3.74
CA ALA A 231 -5.09 -19.35 -3.81
C ALA A 231 -6.30 -18.43 -3.51
N ALA A 232 -6.18 -17.49 -2.57
CA ALA A 232 -7.21 -16.49 -2.30
C ALA A 232 -7.40 -15.53 -3.49
N TYR A 233 -6.33 -15.08 -4.14
CA TYR A 233 -6.43 -14.30 -5.40
C TYR A 233 -7.08 -15.08 -6.53
N MET A 234 -6.82 -16.39 -6.64
CA MET A 234 -7.47 -17.23 -7.64
C MET A 234 -8.96 -17.48 -7.35
N ALA A 235 -9.34 -17.48 -6.07
CA ALA A 235 -10.69 -17.77 -5.62
C ALA A 235 -11.64 -16.55 -5.67
N MET A 236 -11.09 -15.33 -5.61
CA MET A 236 -11.87 -14.09 -5.52
C MET A 236 -12.59 -13.76 -6.83
N ASP A 237 -13.78 -13.15 -6.71
CA ASP A 237 -14.46 -12.51 -7.84
C ASP A 237 -14.03 -11.04 -7.98
N VAL A 238 -13.70 -10.39 -6.86
CA VAL A 238 -13.39 -8.95 -6.81
C VAL A 238 -12.24 -8.70 -5.84
N GLY A 239 -11.13 -8.16 -6.35
CA GLY A 239 -10.05 -7.62 -5.53
C GLY A 239 -10.34 -6.18 -5.12
N ILE A 240 -10.22 -5.85 -3.82
CA ILE A 240 -10.46 -4.49 -3.31
C ILE A 240 -9.14 -3.86 -2.83
N VAL A 241 -8.67 -2.83 -3.52
CA VAL A 241 -7.47 -2.07 -3.16
C VAL A 241 -7.82 -0.59 -3.05
N THR A 242 -7.84 -0.05 -1.82
CA THR A 242 -8.35 1.32 -1.56
C THR A 242 -7.42 2.18 -0.67
N PRO A 243 -6.09 2.20 -0.92
CA PRO A 243 -5.21 3.03 -0.12
C PRO A 243 -5.53 4.53 -0.29
N LYS A 244 -5.45 5.28 0.82
CA LYS A 244 -5.49 6.75 0.78
C LYS A 244 -4.23 7.33 0.16
N LYS A 245 -3.08 6.72 0.47
CA LYS A 245 -1.77 7.17 0.03
C LYS A 245 -0.80 5.99 0.09
N ASP A 246 -0.24 5.64 -1.04
CA ASP A 246 0.69 4.51 -1.18
C ASP A 246 1.75 4.84 -2.23
N GLY A 247 2.97 4.34 -2.04
CA GLY A 247 4.04 4.58 -3.01
C GLY A 247 3.84 3.73 -4.25
N MET A 248 3.73 2.44 -4.03
CA MET A 248 3.24 1.46 -4.98
C MET A 248 2.49 0.38 -4.20
N ASN A 249 1.37 -0.09 -4.73
CA ASN A 249 0.66 -1.20 -4.14
C ASN A 249 0.96 -2.47 -4.94
N LEU A 250 1.66 -3.42 -4.31
CA LEU A 250 2.05 -4.69 -4.93
C LEU A 250 1.06 -5.83 -4.66
N VAL A 251 -0.11 -5.51 -4.12
CA VAL A 251 -1.25 -6.43 -3.97
C VAL A 251 -2.02 -6.55 -5.28
N CYS A 252 -2.04 -5.48 -6.09
CA CYS A 252 -2.66 -5.44 -7.42
C CYS A 252 -1.65 -5.71 -8.53
#